data_AF-A0A7K2ZYF6-F1
#
_entry.id   AF-A0A7K2ZYF6-F1
#
_cell.length_a   1.000
_cell.length_b   1.000
_cell.length_c   1.000
_cell.angle_alpha   90.00
_cell.angle_beta   90.00
_cell.angle_gamma   90.00
#
_symmetry.space_group_name_H-M   'P 1'
#
loop_
_entity.id
_entity.type
_entity.pdbx_description
1 polymer ?
#
loop_
_entity_poly.entity_id
_entity_poly.type
_entity_poly.pdbx_seq_one_letter_code
_entity_poly.pdbx_strand_id
1 'polypeptide(L)'
;MWRRNLRPRLPAHESGDGSVDDDIRLTSVQRRGLLFTGLTVVAYAAVVLSLWLPDGAPLRGDGGALVPSPLLSGIVPVLFGAFLLAGTVYGFTVKTLSGSEGVVTAMTDAVRNMAGYVVMMFVAAQVIAVFNFGAVVADRAGLRPRVHAPRHEPGTQPGGVPHRGLGDRGHHPDEPVRVPAPGPAPALRTGGARPGTLISRPAIFVVPFLAVWLAILAVFYGFGPPLVPGAGIGFK
;
A
#
# COMPACT_ATOMS: atom_id res chain seq x y z
N MET A 1 21.48 18.84 55.13
CA MET A 1 20.29 17.98 55.08
C MET A 1 19.16 18.63 54.26
N TRP A 2 19.41 19.05 53.02
CA TRP A 2 18.37 19.68 52.18
C TRP A 2 18.59 19.33 50.71
N ARG A 3 17.47 19.03 50.03
CA ARG A 3 17.31 18.75 48.59
C ARG A 3 17.42 17.28 48.15
N ARG A 4 16.50 16.46 48.67
CA ARG A 4 15.84 15.41 47.87
C ARG A 4 14.36 15.80 47.81
N ASN A 5 13.77 15.82 46.62
CA ASN A 5 12.31 16.01 46.35
C ASN A 5 11.81 17.41 45.94
N LEU A 6 12.48 18.09 45.01
CA LEU A 6 11.81 19.09 44.15
C LEU A 6 11.94 18.74 42.66
N ARG A 7 11.52 17.53 42.29
CA ARG A 7 11.06 17.33 40.91
C ARG A 7 9.54 17.53 40.95
N PRO A 8 8.95 18.43 40.14
CA PRO A 8 7.53 18.38 39.86
C PRO A 8 7.23 16.95 39.46
N ARG A 9 6.51 16.20 40.30
CA ARG A 9 5.94 14.93 39.87
C ARG A 9 4.99 15.36 38.76
N LEU A 10 5.32 15.01 37.53
CA LEU A 10 4.36 15.07 36.44
C LEU A 10 3.07 14.47 37.00
N PRO A 11 1.90 15.12 36.83
CA PRO A 11 0.65 14.49 37.19
C PRO A 11 0.71 13.09 36.60
N ALA A 12 0.41 12.08 37.42
CA ALA A 12 0.31 10.72 36.93
C ALA A 12 -0.48 10.82 35.63
N HIS A 13 0.07 10.30 34.54
CA HIS A 13 -0.80 10.00 33.42
C HIS A 13 -1.88 9.13 34.06
N GLU A 14 -3.07 9.68 34.21
CA GLU A 14 -4.27 8.90 34.01
C GLU A 14 -4.06 8.35 32.60
N SER A 15 -3.37 7.22 32.51
CA SER A 15 -3.62 6.26 31.46
C SER A 15 -5.12 6.16 31.50
N GLY A 16 -5.78 6.84 30.56
CA GLY A 16 -7.23 6.79 30.43
C GLY A 16 -7.59 5.33 30.62
N ASP A 17 -8.40 5.08 31.64
CA ASP A 17 -8.84 3.78 32.12
C ASP A 17 -9.77 3.14 31.07
N GLY A 18 -9.23 2.96 29.87
CA GLY A 18 -9.54 1.88 28.98
C GLY A 18 -8.37 0.92 29.12
N SER A 19 -8.45 0.06 30.13
CA SER A 19 -7.64 -1.16 30.23
C SER A 19 -7.64 -1.86 28.86
N VAL A 20 -6.54 -1.72 28.12
CA VAL A 20 -6.29 -2.47 26.87
C VAL A 20 -6.43 -4.00 27.09
N ASP A 21 -6.34 -4.44 28.34
CA ASP A 21 -6.54 -5.83 28.76
C ASP A 21 -8.01 -6.33 28.68
N ASP A 22 -9.01 -5.45 28.82
CA ASP A 22 -10.42 -5.89 28.77
C ASP A 22 -10.89 -6.17 27.33
N ASP A 23 -10.32 -5.47 26.34
CA ASP A 23 -10.63 -5.68 24.90
C ASP A 23 -10.07 -7.01 24.34
N ILE A 24 -9.10 -7.64 25.02
CA ILE A 24 -8.46 -8.88 24.55
C ILE A 24 -9.18 -10.15 25.06
N ARG A 25 -10.06 -10.03 26.06
CA ARG A 25 -10.74 -11.19 26.65
C ARG A 25 -11.96 -11.60 25.82
N LEU A 26 -11.79 -12.66 25.03
CA LEU A 26 -12.89 -13.27 24.28
C LEU A 26 -13.99 -13.79 25.20
N THR A 27 -15.21 -13.32 24.98
CA THR A 27 -16.40 -13.91 25.61
C THR A 27 -16.62 -15.35 25.10
N SER A 28 -17.35 -16.17 25.87
CA SER A 28 -17.70 -17.54 25.46
C SER A 28 -18.45 -17.57 24.13
N VAL A 29 -19.27 -16.55 23.86
CA VAL A 29 -20.01 -16.38 22.59
C VAL A 29 -19.06 -16.06 21.43
N GLN A 30 -18.10 -15.15 21.62
CA GLN A 30 -17.11 -14.80 20.60
C GLN A 30 -16.20 -15.98 20.25
N ARG A 31 -15.74 -16.74 21.24
CA ARG A 31 -14.95 -17.96 21.03
C ARG A 31 -15.73 -19.00 20.20
N ARG A 32 -17.01 -19.17 20.51
CA ARG A 32 -17.88 -20.07 19.74
C ARG A 32 -18.14 -19.57 18.32
N GLY A 33 -18.31 -18.26 18.15
CA GLY A 33 -18.38 -17.60 16.83
C GLY A 33 -17.14 -17.87 15.99
N LEU A 34 -15.95 -17.66 16.56
CA LEU A 34 -14.67 -17.95 15.90
C LEU A 34 -14.54 -19.41 15.45
N LEU A 35 -14.97 -20.37 16.28
CA LEU A 35 -14.95 -21.79 15.94
C LEU A 35 -15.86 -22.12 14.75
N PHE A 36 -17.10 -21.64 14.76
CA PHE A 36 -18.03 -21.88 13.65
C PHE A 36 -17.61 -21.18 12.36
N THR A 37 -17.10 -19.96 12.46
CA THR A 37 -16.51 -19.24 11.33
C THR A 37 -15.32 -19.99 10.75
N GLY A 38 -14.39 -20.45 11.60
CA GLY A 38 -13.24 -21.23 11.18
C GLY A 38 -13.64 -22.52 10.47
N LEU A 39 -14.58 -23.27 11.05
CA LEU A 39 -15.11 -24.50 10.43
C LEU A 39 -15.75 -24.20 9.06
N THR A 40 -16.49 -23.10 8.95
CA THR A 40 -17.16 -22.71 7.71
C THR A 40 -16.15 -22.32 6.62
N VAL A 41 -15.11 -21.57 6.98
CA VAL A 41 -14.03 -21.21 6.04
C VAL A 41 -13.27 -22.44 5.57
N VAL A 42 -12.98 -23.39 6.47
CA VAL A 42 -12.35 -24.66 6.11
C VAL A 42 -13.24 -25.48 5.18
N ALA A 43 -14.54 -25.55 5.45
CA ALA A 43 -15.50 -26.23 4.56
C ALA A 43 -15.56 -25.57 3.17
N TYR A 44 -15.59 -24.23 3.11
CA TYR A 44 -15.55 -23.48 1.86
C TYR A 44 -14.25 -23.74 1.08
N ALA A 45 -13.10 -23.70 1.76
CA ALA A 45 -11.82 -24.00 1.17
C ALA A 45 -11.77 -25.44 0.64
N ALA A 46 -12.31 -26.41 1.37
CA ALA A 46 -12.39 -27.80 0.93
C ALA A 46 -13.23 -27.95 -0.36
N VAL A 47 -14.35 -27.22 -0.47
CA VAL A 47 -15.18 -27.19 -1.69
C VAL A 47 -14.41 -26.58 -2.87
N VAL A 48 -13.76 -25.44 -2.67
CA VAL A 48 -12.96 -24.78 -3.73
C VAL A 48 -11.80 -25.66 -4.18
N LEU A 49 -11.07 -26.28 -3.24
CA LEU A 49 -9.98 -27.21 -3.55
C LEU A 49 -10.50 -28.45 -4.29
N SER A 50 -11.66 -28.98 -3.90
CA SER A 50 -12.29 -30.09 -4.60
C SER A 50 -12.70 -29.73 -6.03
N LEU A 51 -12.95 -28.46 -6.33
CA LEU A 51 -13.25 -27.96 -7.69
C LEU A 51 -12.00 -27.58 -8.50
N TRP A 52 -10.81 -27.68 -7.90
CA TRP A 52 -9.54 -27.28 -8.52
C TRP A 52 -8.52 -28.43 -8.65
N LEU A 53 -8.39 -29.28 -7.64
CA LEU A 53 -7.38 -30.34 -7.58
C LEU A 53 -7.66 -31.56 -8.47
N PRO A 54 -8.90 -32.06 -8.61
CA PRO A 54 -9.16 -33.25 -9.40
C PRO A 54 -8.76 -33.10 -10.88
N ASP A 55 -8.53 -34.22 -11.54
CA ASP A 55 -8.27 -34.23 -12.98
C ASP A 55 -9.58 -33.95 -13.73
N GLY A 56 -9.58 -32.92 -14.57
CA GLY A 56 -10.78 -32.42 -15.26
C GLY A 56 -11.63 -31.44 -14.46
N ALA A 57 -11.13 -30.92 -13.33
CA ALA A 57 -11.89 -29.96 -12.52
C ALA A 57 -12.18 -28.65 -13.28
N PRO A 58 -13.38 -28.06 -13.14
CA PRO A 58 -13.82 -26.90 -13.93
C PRO A 58 -13.01 -25.63 -13.66
N LEU A 59 -12.33 -25.53 -12.51
CA LEU A 59 -11.51 -24.37 -12.16
C LEU A 59 -10.02 -24.55 -12.53
N ARG A 60 -9.67 -25.64 -13.21
CA ARG A 60 -8.31 -25.97 -13.65
C ARG A 60 -8.02 -25.37 -15.04
N GLY A 61 -6.75 -25.10 -15.32
CA GLY A 61 -6.33 -24.56 -16.61
C GLY A 61 -6.34 -25.59 -17.74
N ASP A 62 -6.21 -25.11 -18.97
CA ASP A 62 -6.18 -25.94 -20.17
C ASP A 62 -5.17 -27.09 -20.03
N GLY A 63 -5.59 -28.31 -20.38
CA GLY A 63 -4.75 -29.51 -20.32
C GLY A 63 -4.40 -30.01 -18.92
N GLY A 64 -5.08 -29.55 -17.86
CA GLY A 64 -4.80 -29.97 -16.48
C GLY A 64 -3.70 -29.15 -15.79
N ALA A 65 -3.34 -27.99 -16.34
CA ALA A 65 -2.41 -27.07 -15.70
C ALA A 65 -3.01 -26.46 -14.41
N LEU A 66 -2.22 -26.44 -13.33
CA LEU A 66 -2.59 -25.76 -12.08
C LEU A 66 -2.31 -24.24 -12.15
N VAL A 67 -1.31 -23.87 -12.95
CA VAL A 67 -0.89 -22.49 -13.22
C VAL A 67 -0.54 -22.41 -14.70
N PRO A 68 -1.16 -21.54 -15.52
CA PRO A 68 -2.30 -20.63 -15.25
C PRO A 68 -3.64 -21.39 -15.13
N SER A 69 -4.55 -20.93 -14.28
CA SER A 69 -5.88 -21.55 -14.11
C SER A 69 -6.99 -20.51 -13.88
N PRO A 70 -8.26 -20.79 -14.27
CA PRO A 70 -9.40 -19.92 -14.01
C PRO A 70 -9.56 -19.51 -12.55
N LEU A 71 -9.17 -20.38 -11.60
CA LEU A 71 -9.15 -20.06 -10.18
C LEU A 71 -8.21 -18.88 -9.86
N LEU A 72 -7.01 -18.85 -10.43
CA LEU A 72 -6.02 -17.79 -10.15
C LEU A 72 -6.43 -16.46 -10.76
N SER A 73 -7.00 -16.47 -11.97
CA SER A 73 -7.56 -15.27 -12.59
C SER A 73 -8.81 -14.77 -11.84
N GLY A 74 -9.59 -15.68 -11.26
CA GLY A 74 -10.79 -15.42 -10.47
C GLY A 74 -10.55 -15.39 -8.95
N ILE A 75 -9.33 -15.17 -8.48
CA ILE A 75 -9.04 -15.28 -7.04
C ILE A 75 -9.79 -14.24 -6.19
N VAL A 76 -10.03 -13.05 -6.76
CA VAL A 76 -10.72 -11.95 -6.08
C VAL A 76 -12.16 -12.34 -5.67
N PRO A 77 -13.03 -12.82 -6.58
CA PRO A 77 -14.38 -13.26 -6.19
C PRO A 77 -14.39 -14.50 -5.28
N VAL A 78 -13.40 -15.40 -5.39
CA VAL A 78 -13.27 -16.54 -4.47
C VAL A 78 -12.97 -16.06 -3.04
N LEU A 79 -12.00 -15.17 -2.89
CA LEU A 79 -11.68 -14.56 -1.60
C LEU A 79 -12.86 -13.75 -1.07
N PHE A 80 -13.55 -13.00 -1.92
CA PHE A 80 -14.78 -12.28 -1.55
C PHE A 80 -15.83 -13.24 -0.96
N GLY A 81 -16.07 -14.40 -1.61
CA GLY A 81 -16.98 -15.43 -1.09
C GLY A 81 -16.53 -15.97 0.27
N ALA A 82 -15.24 -16.25 0.45
CA ALA A 82 -14.69 -16.71 1.72
C ALA A 82 -14.88 -15.67 2.85
N PHE A 83 -14.55 -14.41 2.59
CA PHE A 83 -14.69 -13.33 3.57
C PHE A 83 -16.14 -13.00 3.89
N LEU A 84 -17.02 -13.01 2.87
CA LEU A 84 -18.45 -12.82 3.06
C LEU A 84 -19.02 -13.91 3.97
N LEU A 85 -18.74 -15.18 3.66
CA LEU A 85 -19.20 -16.31 4.47
C LEU A 85 -18.66 -16.23 5.91
N ALA A 86 -17.38 -15.90 6.07
CA ALA A 86 -16.75 -15.77 7.39
C ALA A 86 -17.39 -14.66 8.23
N GLY A 87 -17.57 -13.47 7.64
CA GLY A 87 -18.15 -12.30 8.29
C GLY A 87 -19.61 -12.52 8.65
N THR A 88 -20.39 -13.11 7.74
CA THR A 88 -21.81 -13.41 7.96
C THR A 88 -22.00 -14.46 9.06
N VAL A 89 -21.27 -15.59 9.02
CA VAL A 89 -21.38 -16.63 10.06
C VAL A 89 -20.94 -16.11 11.43
N TYR A 90 -19.84 -15.35 11.48
CA TYR A 90 -19.40 -14.75 12.73
C TYR A 90 -20.46 -13.80 13.27
N GLY A 91 -20.92 -12.85 12.44
CA GLY A 91 -21.83 -11.81 12.85
C GLY A 91 -23.20 -12.34 13.29
N PHE A 92 -23.71 -13.41 12.66
CA PHE A 92 -24.90 -14.08 13.17
C PHE A 92 -24.66 -14.82 14.49
N THR A 93 -23.50 -15.48 14.66
CA THR A 93 -23.21 -16.23 15.89
C THR A 93 -23.05 -15.32 17.11
N VAL A 94 -22.38 -14.18 16.95
CA VAL A 94 -22.21 -13.19 18.04
C VAL A 94 -23.37 -12.20 18.13
N LYS A 95 -24.42 -12.37 17.31
CA LYS A 95 -25.62 -11.51 17.25
C LYS A 95 -25.32 -10.04 16.94
N THR A 96 -24.23 -9.76 16.21
CA THR A 96 -23.96 -8.42 15.68
C THR A 96 -24.71 -8.15 14.37
N LEU A 97 -25.11 -9.21 13.65
CA LEU A 97 -25.97 -9.14 12.47
C LEU A 97 -27.37 -9.69 12.80
N SER A 98 -28.39 -8.85 12.63
CA SER A 98 -29.80 -9.21 12.82
C SER A 98 -30.52 -9.38 11.49
N GLY A 99 -30.70 -10.63 11.07
CA GLY A 99 -31.42 -10.99 9.84
C GLY A 99 -30.79 -10.43 8.56
N SER A 100 -31.59 -10.37 7.50
CA SER A 100 -31.19 -9.85 6.18
C SER A 100 -30.94 -8.34 6.20
N GLU A 101 -31.72 -7.57 6.96
CA GLU A 101 -31.58 -6.12 7.07
C GLU A 101 -30.21 -5.73 7.64
N GLY A 102 -29.76 -6.41 8.70
CA GLY A 102 -28.42 -6.19 9.27
C GLY A 102 -27.29 -6.43 8.26
N VAL A 103 -27.44 -7.42 7.38
CA VAL A 103 -26.45 -7.70 6.32
C VAL A 103 -26.44 -6.59 5.27
N VAL A 104 -27.61 -6.12 4.82
CA VAL A 104 -27.72 -5.04 3.82
C VAL A 104 -27.16 -3.73 4.37
N THR A 105 -27.44 -3.41 5.63
CA THR A 105 -26.89 -2.22 6.31
C THR A 105 -25.36 -2.31 6.41
N ALA A 106 -24.82 -3.46 6.84
CA ALA A 106 -23.37 -3.65 6.91
C ALA A 106 -22.68 -3.53 5.53
N MET A 107 -23.30 -4.04 4.46
CA MET A 107 -22.79 -3.86 3.10
C MET A 107 -22.85 -2.40 2.65
N THR A 108 -23.92 -1.68 3.01
CA THR A 108 -24.09 -0.26 2.69
C THR A 108 -23.02 0.58 3.38
N ASP A 109 -22.76 0.32 4.67
CA ASP A 109 -21.74 1.02 5.44
C ASP A 109 -20.33 0.75 4.92
N ALA A 110 -20.04 -0.49 4.51
CA ALA A 110 -18.76 -0.84 3.90
C ALA A 110 -18.52 -0.06 2.59
N VAL A 111 -19.53 0.05 1.72
CA VAL A 111 -19.44 0.82 0.47
C VAL A 111 -19.32 2.32 0.77
N ARG A 112 -20.09 2.84 1.73
CA ARG A 112 -20.02 4.24 2.16
C ARG A 112 -18.61 4.60 2.64
N ASN A 113 -17.96 3.74 3.42
CA ASN A 113 -16.60 3.95 3.89
C ASN A 113 -15.55 3.94 2.76
N MET A 114 -15.83 3.25 1.65
CA MET A 114 -14.96 3.20 0.47
C MET A 114 -15.30 4.27 -0.57
N ALA A 115 -16.37 5.06 -0.40
CA ALA A 115 -16.82 6.03 -1.40
C ALA A 115 -15.73 7.05 -1.77
N GLY A 116 -14.96 7.53 -0.79
CA GLY A 116 -13.84 8.44 -1.06
C GLY A 116 -12.75 7.81 -1.92
N TYR A 117 -12.41 6.54 -1.69
CA TYR A 117 -11.46 5.80 -2.52
C TYR A 117 -11.99 5.60 -3.94
N VAL A 118 -13.28 5.25 -4.10
CA VAL A 118 -13.93 5.08 -5.41
C VAL A 118 -13.86 6.37 -6.23
N VAL A 119 -14.13 7.53 -5.62
CA VAL A 119 -14.02 8.84 -6.30
C VAL A 119 -12.58 9.12 -6.74
N MET A 120 -11.60 8.85 -5.88
CA MET A 120 -10.19 9.03 -6.23
C MET A 120 -9.74 8.10 -7.38
N MET A 121 -10.13 6.83 -7.33
CA MET A 121 -9.85 5.86 -8.40
C MET A 121 -10.54 6.24 -9.71
N PHE A 122 -11.74 6.82 -9.65
CA PHE A 122 -12.41 7.33 -10.83
C PHE A 122 -11.57 8.43 -11.50
N VAL A 123 -11.11 9.43 -10.74
CA VAL A 123 -10.25 10.50 -11.29
C VAL A 123 -8.93 9.94 -11.84
N ALA A 124 -8.27 9.02 -11.11
CA ALA A 124 -7.05 8.37 -11.57
C ALA A 124 -7.27 7.58 -12.88
N ALA A 125 -8.38 6.85 -12.98
CA ALA A 125 -8.76 6.11 -14.18
C ALA A 125 -9.00 7.05 -15.38
N GLN A 126 -9.62 8.22 -15.16
CA GLN A 126 -9.79 9.22 -16.23
C GLN A 126 -8.45 9.78 -16.72
N VAL A 127 -7.49 10.04 -15.83
CA VAL A 127 -6.14 10.51 -16.22
C VAL A 127 -5.42 9.45 -17.07
N ILE A 128 -5.46 8.19 -16.65
CA ILE A 128 -4.88 7.07 -17.42
C ILE A 128 -5.59 6.94 -18.78
N ALA A 129 -6.92 7.06 -18.80
CA ALA A 129 -7.70 6.99 -20.04
C ALA A 129 -7.34 8.10 -21.03
N VAL A 130 -7.13 9.34 -20.56
CA VAL A 130 -6.70 10.46 -21.42
C VAL A 130 -5.32 10.19 -22.01
N PHE A 131 -4.37 9.66 -21.25
CA PHE A 131 -3.05 9.31 -21.79
C PHE A 131 -3.11 8.18 -22.82
N ASN A 132 -3.92 7.15 -22.56
CA ASN A 132 -4.12 6.05 -23.49
C ASN A 132 -4.78 6.52 -24.79
N PHE A 133 -5.80 7.36 -24.70
CA PHE A 133 -6.47 7.95 -25.86
C PHE A 133 -5.51 8.82 -26.68
N GLY A 134 -4.77 9.72 -26.02
CA GLY A 134 -3.76 10.55 -26.68
C GLY A 134 -2.67 9.72 -27.37
N ALA A 135 -2.23 8.62 -26.76
CA ALA A 135 -1.26 7.71 -27.36
C ALA A 135 -1.78 7.06 -28.65
N VAL A 136 -3.05 6.67 -28.68
CA VAL A 136 -3.73 6.10 -29.86
C VAL A 136 -3.94 7.16 -30.95
N VAL A 137 -4.30 8.39 -30.59
CA VAL A 137 -4.48 9.49 -31.55
C VAL A 137 -3.14 9.86 -32.20
N ALA A 138 -2.06 9.94 -31.43
CA ALA A 138 -0.72 10.24 -31.95
C ALA A 138 -0.21 9.17 -32.93
N ASP A 139 -0.54 7.90 -32.68
CA ASP A 139 -0.22 6.78 -33.58
C ASP A 139 -0.98 6.90 -34.92
N ARG A 140 -2.29 7.11 -34.86
CA ARG A 140 -3.13 7.30 -36.07
C ARG A 140 -2.78 8.54 -36.87
N ALA A 141 -2.34 9.61 -36.22
CA ALA A 141 -1.92 10.85 -36.86
C ALA A 141 -0.50 10.77 -37.48
N GLY A 142 0.22 9.64 -37.31
CA GLY A 142 1.59 9.48 -37.80
C GLY A 142 2.60 10.43 -37.14
N LEU A 143 2.23 11.02 -36.00
CA LEU A 143 3.02 12.03 -35.28
C LEU A 143 4.08 11.40 -34.36
N ARG A 144 4.08 10.07 -34.21
CA ARG A 144 5.18 9.39 -33.53
C ARG A 144 6.42 9.48 -34.41
N PRO A 145 7.52 10.11 -33.93
CA PRO A 145 8.78 10.04 -34.64
C PRO A 145 9.08 8.57 -34.86
N ARG A 146 9.12 8.13 -36.13
CA ARG A 146 9.68 6.82 -36.43
C ARG A 146 11.10 6.90 -35.91
N VAL A 147 11.36 6.29 -34.76
CA VAL A 147 12.70 6.03 -34.28
C VAL A 147 13.30 5.14 -35.36
N HIS A 148 13.90 5.78 -36.36
CA HIS A 148 14.81 5.11 -37.25
C HIS A 148 15.91 4.72 -36.30
N ALA A 149 15.95 3.42 -35.94
CA ALA A 149 17.11 2.87 -35.27
C ALA A 149 18.32 3.44 -36.02
N PRO A 150 19.24 4.14 -35.33
CA PRO A 150 20.39 4.72 -36.00
C PRO A 150 20.99 3.57 -36.81
N ARG A 151 21.07 3.75 -38.13
CA ARG A 151 21.85 2.80 -38.93
C ARG A 151 23.20 2.80 -38.25
N HIS A 152 23.58 1.65 -37.70
CA HIS A 152 24.91 1.47 -37.18
C HIS A 152 25.83 1.66 -38.37
N GLU A 153 26.29 2.89 -38.58
CA GLU A 153 27.46 3.13 -39.42
C GLU A 153 28.60 2.41 -38.69
N PRO A 154 29.24 1.42 -39.32
CA PRO A 154 30.37 0.75 -38.70
C PRO A 154 31.48 1.80 -38.53
N GLY A 155 31.62 2.36 -37.32
CA GLY A 155 32.76 3.23 -37.00
C GLY A 155 32.54 4.38 -35.99
N THR A 156 31.32 4.74 -35.61
CA THR A 156 31.08 5.91 -34.75
C THR A 156 30.60 5.53 -33.35
N GLN A 157 31.48 5.72 -32.35
CA GLN A 157 31.14 5.63 -30.92
C GLN A 157 30.23 6.81 -30.51
N PRO A 158 29.09 6.56 -29.85
CA PRO A 158 28.25 7.63 -29.30
C PRO A 158 28.70 7.95 -27.86
N GLY A 159 29.30 9.12 -27.61
CA GLY A 159 29.76 9.41 -26.25
C GLY A 159 30.32 10.79 -25.93
N GLY A 160 30.05 11.83 -26.73
CA GLY A 160 30.51 13.19 -26.41
C GLY A 160 29.43 14.02 -25.74
N VAL A 161 29.38 14.06 -24.40
CA VAL A 161 28.58 15.07 -23.67
C VAL A 161 29.40 16.36 -23.65
N PRO A 162 28.93 17.49 -24.23
CA PRO A 162 29.65 18.75 -24.14
C PRO A 162 29.61 19.26 -22.70
N HIS A 163 30.78 19.32 -22.06
CA HIS A 163 30.96 19.92 -20.73
C HIS A 163 30.74 21.44 -20.81
N ARG A 164 29.50 21.89 -20.58
CA ARG A 164 29.18 23.32 -20.47
C ARG A 164 29.69 23.81 -19.11
N GLY A 165 30.67 24.72 -19.13
CA GLY A 165 31.35 25.24 -17.95
C GLY A 165 30.39 25.88 -16.94
N LEU A 166 30.30 25.29 -15.76
CA LEU A 166 29.58 25.80 -14.58
C LEU A 166 30.40 26.91 -13.87
N GLY A 167 31.02 27.80 -14.64
CA GLY A 167 31.90 28.86 -14.13
C GLY A 167 31.30 30.26 -14.20
N ASP A 168 30.17 30.43 -14.87
CA ASP A 168 29.64 31.75 -15.24
C ASP A 168 28.35 32.09 -14.48
N ARG A 169 28.42 32.04 -13.14
CA ARG A 169 27.48 32.76 -12.28
C ARG A 169 28.26 33.86 -11.59
N GLY A 170 28.16 35.06 -12.16
CA GLY A 170 28.80 36.27 -11.67
C GLY A 170 28.45 36.54 -10.20
N HIS A 171 29.47 36.45 -9.35
CA HIS A 171 29.49 37.15 -8.08
C HIS A 171 30.07 38.53 -8.39
N HIS A 172 29.20 39.55 -8.48
CA HIS A 172 29.64 40.93 -8.66
C HIS A 172 30.33 41.40 -7.36
N PRO A 173 31.59 41.86 -7.42
CA PRO A 173 32.37 42.22 -6.22
C PRO A 173 31.84 43.42 -5.43
N ASP A 174 30.84 44.15 -5.97
CA ASP A 174 30.29 45.37 -5.38
C ASP A 174 28.87 45.19 -4.81
N GLU A 175 28.36 43.97 -4.66
CA GLU A 175 27.05 43.77 -4.01
C GLU A 175 27.20 43.81 -2.47
N PRO A 176 26.67 44.84 -1.78
CA PRO A 176 26.79 44.92 -0.34
C PRO A 176 25.96 43.80 0.32
N VAL A 177 26.63 42.96 1.11
CA VAL A 177 26.01 41.90 1.91
C VAL A 177 24.97 42.53 2.85
N ARG A 178 23.68 42.43 2.50
CA ARG A 178 22.60 42.92 3.35
C ARG A 178 22.43 41.98 4.55
N VAL A 179 22.84 42.43 5.73
CA VAL A 179 22.49 41.78 7.00
C VAL A 179 21.04 42.13 7.33
N PRO A 180 20.10 41.17 7.32
CA PRO A 180 18.72 41.46 7.69
C PRO A 180 18.64 41.85 9.18
N ALA A 181 17.86 42.88 9.50
CA ALA A 181 17.65 43.32 10.87
C ALA A 181 17.05 42.20 11.74
N PRO A 182 17.40 42.13 13.03
CA PRO A 182 16.82 41.13 13.94
C PRO A 182 15.31 41.35 14.03
N GLY A 183 14.54 40.32 13.64
CA GLY A 183 13.09 40.32 13.77
C GLY A 183 12.63 40.31 15.24
N PRO A 184 11.38 40.66 15.53
CA PRO A 184 10.84 40.67 16.89
C PRO A 184 10.90 39.27 17.52
N ALA A 185 11.16 39.23 18.83
CA ALA A 185 11.28 37.99 19.59
C ALA A 185 10.01 37.13 19.47
N PRO A 186 10.12 35.81 19.23
CA PRO A 186 8.98 34.95 19.01
C PRO A 186 8.13 34.83 20.27
N ALA A 187 6.82 35.06 20.14
CA ALA A 187 5.84 34.84 21.20
C ALA A 187 5.87 33.36 21.65
N LEU A 188 5.99 33.13 22.95
CA LEU A 188 6.03 31.79 23.55
C LEU A 188 4.70 31.07 23.31
N ARG A 189 4.69 30.10 22.39
CA ARG A 189 3.55 29.23 22.12
C ARG A 189 3.34 28.26 23.30
N THR A 190 2.25 28.45 24.04
CA THR A 190 1.84 27.57 25.15
C THR A 190 1.36 26.20 24.64
N GLY A 191 2.02 25.14 25.09
CA GLY A 191 1.39 23.93 25.62
C GLY A 191 0.67 22.90 24.74
N GLY A 192 0.68 22.97 23.40
CA GLY A 192 0.26 21.84 22.55
C GLY A 192 1.43 20.91 22.22
N ALA A 193 1.23 19.59 22.19
CA ALA A 193 2.23 18.66 21.64
C ALA A 193 2.67 19.18 20.26
N ARG A 194 3.95 19.55 20.13
CA ARG A 194 4.44 20.18 18.90
C ARG A 194 4.21 19.19 17.75
N PRO A 195 3.71 19.61 16.57
CA PRO A 195 3.57 18.72 15.43
C PRO A 195 4.85 17.93 15.12
N GLY A 196 6.02 18.51 15.38
CA GLY A 196 7.32 17.83 15.27
C GLY A 196 7.54 16.65 16.23
N THR A 197 6.92 16.64 17.41
CA THR A 197 6.95 15.49 18.35
C THR A 197 6.01 14.37 17.90
N LEU A 198 4.89 14.71 17.25
CA LEU A 198 3.96 13.72 16.70
C LEU A 198 4.54 13.05 15.44
N ILE A 199 5.29 13.79 14.63
CA ILE A 199 5.96 13.28 13.42
C ILE A 199 7.22 12.48 13.76
N SER A 200 7.98 12.86 14.80
CA SER A 200 9.23 12.16 15.15
C SER A 200 9.02 10.76 15.73
N ARG A 201 7.87 10.53 16.39
CA ARG A 201 7.58 9.27 17.06
C ARG A 201 7.43 8.05 16.12
N PRO A 202 6.76 8.15 14.96
CA PRO A 202 6.77 7.06 13.97
C PRO A 202 8.03 7.05 13.09
N ALA A 203 8.72 8.18 12.92
CA ALA A 203 9.88 8.29 12.02
C ALA A 203 11.04 7.34 12.36
N ILE A 204 11.20 7.01 13.65
CA ILE A 204 12.18 6.01 14.11
C ILE A 204 11.93 4.61 13.51
N PHE A 205 10.68 4.27 13.16
CA PHE A 205 10.32 2.98 12.55
C PHE A 205 10.33 3.02 11.01
N VAL A 206 10.17 4.19 10.40
CA VAL A 206 10.12 4.34 8.94
C VAL A 206 11.48 4.06 8.31
N VAL A 207 12.57 4.58 8.88
CA VAL A 207 13.92 4.39 8.36
C VAL A 207 14.36 2.91 8.31
N PRO A 208 14.24 2.12 9.40
CA PRO A 208 14.56 0.70 9.35
C PRO A 208 13.61 -0.08 8.43
N PHE A 209 12.32 0.27 8.39
CA PHE A 209 11.36 -0.35 7.47
C PHE A 209 11.78 -0.14 6.00
N LEU A 210 12.11 1.09 5.62
CA LEU A 210 12.57 1.40 4.26
C LEU A 210 13.90 0.71 3.93
N ALA A 211 14.83 0.65 4.88
CA ALA A 211 16.10 -0.03 4.67
C ALA A 211 15.90 -1.54 4.42
N VAL A 212 15.06 -2.20 5.23
CA VAL A 212 14.71 -3.61 5.03
C VAL A 212 13.99 -3.81 3.70
N TRP A 213 13.05 -2.92 3.36
CA TRP A 213 12.30 -3.02 2.11
C TRP A 213 13.20 -2.86 0.88
N LEU A 214 14.14 -1.90 0.90
CA LEU A 214 15.14 -1.73 -0.16
C LEU A 214 16.10 -2.93 -0.24
N ALA A 215 16.47 -3.54 0.89
CA ALA A 215 17.27 -4.76 0.89
C ALA A 215 16.53 -5.93 0.22
N ILE A 216 15.23 -6.10 0.49
CA ILE A 216 14.40 -7.09 -0.19
C ILE A 216 14.37 -6.82 -1.69
N LEU A 217 14.16 -5.58 -2.13
CA LEU A 217 14.21 -5.24 -3.54
C LEU A 217 15.58 -5.54 -4.17
N ALA A 218 16.67 -5.17 -3.49
CA ALA A 218 18.02 -5.46 -3.98
C ALA A 218 18.23 -6.97 -4.17
N VAL A 219 17.67 -7.81 -3.29
CA VAL A 219 17.71 -9.26 -3.45
C VAL A 219 16.87 -9.71 -4.65
N PHE A 220 15.63 -9.22 -4.77
CA PHE A 220 14.72 -9.60 -5.85
C PHE A 220 15.26 -9.23 -7.24
N TYR A 221 15.76 -8.00 -7.40
CA TYR A 221 16.28 -7.50 -8.68
C TYR A 221 17.73 -7.93 -8.93
N GLY A 222 18.52 -8.15 -7.89
CA GLY A 222 19.92 -8.57 -8.00
C GLY A 222 20.10 -10.07 -8.24
N PHE A 223 19.33 -10.92 -7.54
CA PHE A 223 19.42 -12.38 -7.67
C PHE A 223 18.38 -12.98 -8.62
N GLY A 224 17.35 -12.21 -9.00
CA GLY A 224 16.32 -12.64 -9.95
C GLY A 224 15.76 -14.04 -9.67
N PRO A 225 15.39 -14.39 -8.41
CA PRO A 225 14.84 -15.72 -8.13
C PRO A 225 13.63 -15.97 -9.04
N PRO A 226 13.45 -17.17 -9.59
CA PRO A 226 12.31 -17.48 -10.45
C PRO A 226 11.02 -17.42 -9.62
N LEU A 227 10.33 -16.28 -9.68
CA LEU A 227 9.12 -16.02 -8.89
C LEU A 227 7.91 -16.82 -9.39
N VAL A 228 7.99 -17.37 -10.61
CA VAL A 228 6.95 -18.20 -11.24
C VAL A 228 7.64 -19.27 -12.11
N PRO A 229 7.26 -20.56 -11.99
CA PRO A 229 7.67 -21.57 -12.95
C PRO A 229 7.25 -21.18 -14.37
N GLY A 230 8.22 -20.88 -15.25
CA GLY A 230 7.97 -20.41 -16.62
C GLY A 230 8.21 -18.91 -16.86
N ALA A 231 8.46 -18.11 -15.82
CA ALA A 231 8.89 -16.72 -15.97
C ALA A 231 10.43 -16.63 -15.91
N GLY A 232 11.09 -17.07 -16.98
CA GLY A 232 12.48 -16.68 -17.22
C GLY A 232 12.49 -15.19 -17.57
N ILE A 233 13.13 -14.36 -16.74
CA ILE A 233 13.45 -12.98 -17.10
C ILE A 233 14.48 -13.06 -18.22
N GLY A 234 14.00 -13.17 -19.46
CA GLY A 234 14.84 -13.08 -20.64
C GLY A 234 15.37 -11.65 -20.72
N PHE A 235 16.57 -11.44 -20.20
CA PHE A 235 17.40 -10.32 -20.61
C PHE A 235 17.62 -10.45 -22.12
N LYS A 236 16.91 -9.63 -22.90
CA LYS A 236 17.33 -9.28 -24.25
C LYS A 236 18.29 -8.11 -24.17
#